data_AF-A0A2D5PD24-F1
#
_entry.id   AF-A0A2D5PD24-F1
#
_cell.length_a   1.000
_cell.length_b   1.000
_cell.length_c   1.000
_cell.angle_alpha   90.00
_cell.angle_beta   90.00
_cell.angle_gamma   90.00
#
_symmetry.space_group_name_H-M   'P 1'
#
loop_
_entity.id
_entity.type
_entity.pdbx_description
1 polymer ?
#
loop_
_entity_poly.entity_id
_entity_poly.type
_entity_poly.pdbx_seq_one_letter_code
_entity_poly.pdbx_strand_id
1 'polypeptide(L)'
;MLYKINAQIMEAMRPVHVMARQARQMCYQPWNPLNSSWAFRTFRASMELTERLTDFYEQPEWDLDTTDVDGRTVAISYDHVMTKPYCDLLHFRRRTRGLKQPKVLIVAPLSGHFATLLRGTVREFMRDHEVYITEWKNARDVPMGDGVFRFDDYIEYLIDFMGWLGPDTHVLAVCQPCVPALAAAAYMSKHANPNLPRSMTLMGGPVDVRISPTEVNDYASGKDLQWFEENVIMRVPPGFKGRGQLVYPGFVQLSGFMSMNMDSHISKHFKFFNDLIKGDGDSAEAHRQFYNEYLAVMDMPAPYYLDTIRRVFLEYQLPRGELEFRGEKINLKNIKDMALLTVEGEMDDITGRGQTACSLELCSSIPKSKKMHIEEEGVGHYGIFNGRRFRESIAPKVKDFMRKHSGS
;
A
#
# COMPACT_ATOMS: atom_id res chain seq x y z
N MET A 1 21.86 16.71 6.05
CA MET A 1 23.16 16.00 6.19
C MET A 1 22.94 14.49 6.21
N LEU A 2 22.01 13.97 7.03
CA LEU A 2 21.72 12.54 7.17
C LEU A 2 21.37 11.82 5.85
N TYR A 3 20.44 12.35 5.03
CA TYR A 3 20.13 11.74 3.73
C TYR A 3 21.40 11.59 2.87
N LYS A 4 22.15 12.68 2.65
CA LYS A 4 23.38 12.62 1.85
C LYS A 4 24.37 11.56 2.35
N ILE A 5 24.55 11.44 3.67
CA ILE A 5 25.38 10.40 4.28
C ILE A 5 24.82 9.01 3.97
N ASN A 6 23.53 8.79 4.19
CA ASN A 6 22.88 7.51 3.88
C ASN A 6 23.05 7.13 2.40
N ALA A 7 22.82 8.07 1.47
CA ALA A 7 23.02 7.84 0.04
C ALA A 7 24.48 7.48 -0.30
N GLN A 8 25.46 8.12 0.34
CA GLN A 8 26.88 7.82 0.16
C GLN A 8 27.26 6.45 0.75
N ILE A 9 26.72 6.10 1.92
CA ILE A 9 26.93 4.78 2.53
C ILE A 9 26.35 3.70 1.62
N MET A 10 25.12 3.85 1.14
CA MET A 10 24.48 2.89 0.24
C MET A 10 25.28 2.69 -1.05
N GLU A 11 25.78 3.77 -1.65
CA GLU A 11 26.64 3.69 -2.83
C GLU A 11 27.97 2.98 -2.53
N ALA A 12 28.59 3.26 -1.38
CA ALA A 12 29.84 2.62 -0.96
C ALA A 12 29.68 1.13 -0.63
N MET A 13 28.51 0.71 -0.15
CA MET A 13 28.21 -0.69 0.18
C MET A 13 27.80 -1.54 -1.03
N ARG A 14 27.47 -0.92 -2.17
CA ARG A 14 27.05 -1.62 -3.40
C ARG A 14 28.00 -2.74 -3.84
N PRO A 15 29.34 -2.59 -3.84
CA PRO A 15 30.24 -3.68 -4.22
C PRO A 15 30.17 -4.87 -3.24
N VAL A 16 30.04 -4.60 -1.93
CA VAL A 16 29.92 -5.64 -0.89
C VAL A 16 28.64 -6.44 -1.09
N HIS A 17 27.53 -5.75 -1.35
CA HIS A 17 26.26 -6.38 -1.66
C HIS A 17 26.34 -7.28 -2.91
N VAL A 18 26.87 -6.77 -4.02
CA VAL A 18 27.02 -7.53 -5.27
C VAL A 18 27.87 -8.78 -5.05
N MET A 19 28.96 -8.67 -4.30
CA MET A 19 29.83 -9.80 -3.97
C MET A 19 29.12 -10.83 -3.09
N ALA A 20 28.39 -10.40 -2.06
CA ALA A 20 27.63 -11.29 -1.18
C ALA A 20 26.54 -12.04 -1.95
N ARG A 21 25.80 -11.34 -2.82
CA ARG A 21 24.77 -11.92 -3.70
C ARG A 21 25.34 -12.96 -4.66
N GLN A 22 26.47 -12.64 -5.31
CA GLN A 22 27.16 -13.59 -6.19
C GLN A 22 27.66 -14.82 -5.43
N ALA A 23 28.28 -14.63 -4.27
CA ALA A 23 28.75 -15.73 -3.42
C ALA A 23 27.58 -16.64 -3.00
N ARG A 24 26.43 -16.05 -2.60
CA ARG A 24 25.22 -16.81 -2.28
C ARG A 24 24.68 -17.56 -3.49
N GLN A 25 24.58 -16.94 -4.66
CA GLN A 25 24.11 -17.60 -5.88
C GLN A 25 25.00 -18.77 -6.30
N MET A 26 26.32 -18.63 -6.20
CA MET A 26 27.27 -19.72 -6.43
C MET A 26 27.07 -20.86 -5.44
N CYS A 27 26.73 -20.52 -4.20
CA CYS A 27 26.40 -21.52 -3.20
C CYS A 27 25.15 -22.33 -3.60
N TYR A 28 24.10 -21.74 -4.16
CA TYR A 28 22.86 -22.46 -4.53
C TYR A 28 22.95 -23.29 -5.81
N GLN A 29 24.09 -23.31 -6.50
CA GLN A 29 24.21 -24.08 -7.75
C GLN A 29 24.12 -25.59 -7.50
N PRO A 30 23.31 -26.34 -8.30
CA PRO A 30 23.07 -27.78 -8.10
C PRO A 30 24.35 -28.63 -8.15
N TRP A 31 25.36 -28.19 -8.88
CA TRP A 31 26.64 -28.89 -9.06
C TRP A 31 27.62 -28.70 -7.90
N ASN A 32 27.28 -27.93 -6.86
CA ASN A 32 28.17 -27.71 -5.72
C ASN A 32 28.07 -28.88 -4.72
N PRO A 33 29.09 -29.74 -4.59
CA PRO A 33 29.03 -30.95 -3.75
C PRO A 33 29.01 -30.63 -2.24
N LEU A 34 29.29 -29.38 -1.84
CA LEU A 34 29.29 -28.94 -0.44
C LEU A 34 27.91 -28.43 0.03
N ASN A 35 26.90 -28.47 -0.85
CA ASN A 35 25.59 -27.83 -0.69
C ASN A 35 24.84 -28.26 0.59
N SER A 36 24.98 -29.52 1.00
CA SER A 36 24.34 -30.10 2.19
C SER A 36 25.16 -30.00 3.47
N SER A 37 26.44 -29.59 3.40
CA SER A 37 27.33 -29.58 4.56
C SER A 37 26.97 -28.46 5.55
N TRP A 38 27.19 -28.71 6.85
CA TRP A 38 26.85 -27.75 7.91
C TRP A 38 27.63 -26.43 7.78
N ALA A 39 28.94 -26.51 7.51
CA ALA A 39 29.78 -25.32 7.33
C ALA A 39 29.30 -24.44 6.16
N PHE A 40 28.86 -25.07 5.06
CA PHE A 40 28.39 -24.36 3.88
C PHE A 40 26.98 -23.78 4.07
N ARG A 41 26.12 -24.44 4.87
CA ARG A 41 24.84 -23.86 5.33
C ARG A 41 25.06 -22.61 6.18
N THR A 42 26.02 -22.63 7.11
CA THR A 42 26.37 -21.46 7.94
C THR A 42 26.97 -20.34 7.10
N PHE A 43 27.88 -20.67 6.17
CA PHE A 43 28.45 -19.69 5.24
C PHE A 43 27.38 -19.03 4.37
N ARG A 44 26.43 -19.82 3.83
CA ARG A 44 25.28 -19.29 3.09
C ARG A 44 24.42 -18.36 3.92
N ALA A 45 24.05 -18.76 5.13
CA ALA A 45 23.27 -17.93 6.02
C ALA A 45 24.00 -16.62 6.34
N SER A 46 25.34 -16.66 6.45
CA SER A 46 26.18 -15.48 6.68
C SER A 46 26.26 -14.57 5.45
N MET A 47 26.36 -15.13 4.24
CA MET A 47 26.33 -14.36 2.98
C MET A 47 24.94 -13.80 2.70
N GLU A 48 23.88 -14.55 2.99
CA GLU A 48 22.50 -14.07 2.93
C GLU A 48 22.27 -12.93 3.93
N LEU A 49 22.77 -13.05 5.16
CA LEU A 49 22.72 -11.97 6.14
C LEU A 49 23.52 -10.75 5.66
N THR A 50 24.71 -10.94 5.09
CA THR A 50 25.54 -9.85 4.56
C THR A 50 24.87 -9.17 3.37
N GLU A 51 24.34 -9.94 2.42
CA GLU A 51 23.54 -9.44 1.29
C GLU A 51 22.39 -8.58 1.80
N ARG A 52 21.60 -9.08 2.76
CA ARG A 52 20.46 -8.37 3.36
C ARG A 52 20.86 -7.09 4.10
N LEU A 53 21.97 -7.12 4.85
CA LEU A 53 22.45 -5.96 5.61
C LEU A 53 23.07 -4.87 4.73
N THR A 54 23.46 -5.24 3.51
CA THR A 54 24.10 -4.34 2.55
C THR A 54 23.21 -4.04 1.35
N ASP A 55 22.00 -4.60 1.34
CA ASP A 55 21.07 -4.51 0.22
C ASP A 55 20.58 -3.09 -0.02
N PHE A 56 20.38 -2.80 -1.29
CA PHE A 56 19.61 -1.67 -1.75
C PHE A 56 18.35 -2.26 -2.39
N TYR A 57 17.26 -2.27 -1.63
CA TYR A 57 15.99 -2.74 -2.13
C TYR A 57 15.47 -1.76 -3.20
N GLU A 58 15.71 -2.12 -4.47
CA GLU A 58 15.07 -1.50 -5.62
C GLU A 58 13.57 -1.78 -5.61
N GLN A 59 12.82 -1.05 -6.45
CA GLN A 59 11.41 -1.36 -6.67
C GLN A 59 11.30 -2.82 -7.13
N PRO A 60 10.59 -3.69 -6.39
CA PRO A 60 10.43 -5.07 -6.78
C PRO A 60 9.68 -5.18 -8.11
N GLU A 61 10.01 -6.18 -8.93
CA GLU A 61 9.21 -6.50 -10.11
C GLU A 61 7.89 -7.17 -9.69
N TRP A 62 6.87 -7.07 -10.55
CA TRP A 62 5.58 -7.68 -10.24
C TRP A 62 5.62 -9.20 -10.29
N ASP A 63 6.44 -9.86 -11.12
CA ASP A 63 6.54 -11.32 -11.20
C ASP A 63 5.17 -12.03 -11.27
N LEU A 64 4.28 -11.48 -12.10
CA LEU A 64 2.91 -11.93 -12.33
C LEU A 64 2.71 -12.26 -13.81
N ASP A 65 3.51 -13.19 -14.33
CA ASP A 65 3.50 -13.55 -15.76
C ASP A 65 2.28 -14.38 -16.19
N THR A 66 1.60 -15.02 -15.24
CA THR A 66 0.45 -15.88 -15.50
C THR A 66 -0.62 -15.78 -14.41
N THR A 67 -1.84 -16.15 -14.77
CA THR A 67 -2.98 -16.33 -13.85
C THR A 67 -3.84 -17.51 -14.31
N ASP A 68 -4.66 -18.05 -13.42
CA ASP A 68 -5.63 -19.09 -13.76
C ASP A 68 -7.03 -18.51 -13.96
N VAL A 69 -7.64 -18.86 -15.09
CA VAL A 69 -8.95 -18.38 -15.52
C VAL A 69 -9.76 -19.58 -15.99
N ASP A 70 -10.88 -19.88 -15.33
CA ASP A 70 -11.74 -21.02 -15.67
C ASP A 70 -10.97 -22.35 -15.83
N GLY A 71 -10.00 -22.59 -14.95
CA GLY A 71 -9.14 -23.78 -14.95
C GLY A 71 -8.06 -23.81 -16.04
N ARG A 72 -7.82 -22.69 -16.73
CA ARG A 72 -6.75 -22.54 -17.73
C ARG A 72 -5.74 -21.49 -17.31
N THR A 73 -4.46 -21.82 -17.40
CA THR A 73 -3.39 -20.86 -17.20
C THR A 73 -3.29 -19.93 -18.41
N VAL A 74 -3.33 -18.62 -18.15
CA VAL A 74 -3.30 -17.54 -19.14
C VAL A 74 -2.12 -16.62 -18.84
N ALA A 75 -1.41 -16.19 -19.89
CA ALA A 75 -0.33 -15.23 -19.76
C ALA A 75 -0.85 -13.80 -19.49
N ILE A 76 -0.16 -13.12 -18.58
CA ILE A 76 -0.39 -11.73 -18.16
C ILE A 76 0.76 -10.86 -18.65
N SER A 77 0.43 -9.63 -19.01
CA SER A 77 1.37 -8.52 -19.16
C SER A 77 0.77 -7.31 -18.47
N TYR A 78 1.58 -6.46 -17.85
CA TYR A 78 1.10 -5.19 -17.32
C TYR A 78 1.55 -4.03 -18.20
N ASP A 79 0.64 -3.10 -18.45
CA ASP A 79 0.86 -1.92 -19.28
C ASP A 79 0.51 -0.66 -18.46
N HIS A 80 1.26 0.44 -18.62
CA HIS A 80 0.90 1.74 -18.05
C HIS A 80 -0.21 2.36 -18.90
N VAL A 81 -1.44 2.39 -18.37
CA VAL A 81 -2.61 2.90 -19.10
C VAL A 81 -2.88 4.39 -18.86
N MET A 82 -2.35 4.92 -17.76
CA MET A 82 -2.29 6.36 -17.51
C MET A 82 -1.02 6.67 -16.72
N THR A 83 -0.33 7.75 -17.08
CA THR A 83 0.86 8.22 -16.39
C THR A 83 0.62 9.61 -15.85
N LYS A 84 0.87 9.78 -14.55
CA LYS A 84 0.90 11.07 -13.87
C LYS A 84 2.27 11.29 -13.22
N PRO A 85 2.66 12.53 -12.87
CA PRO A 85 3.97 12.82 -12.28
C PRO A 85 4.38 11.91 -11.11
N TYR A 86 3.46 11.62 -10.19
CA TYR A 86 3.75 10.83 -8.97
C TYR A 86 3.16 9.43 -8.96
N CYS A 87 2.39 9.04 -9.98
CA CYS A 87 1.67 7.77 -9.99
C CYS A 87 1.41 7.31 -11.42
N ASP A 88 1.61 6.02 -11.68
CA ASP A 88 1.10 5.36 -12.87
C ASP A 88 -0.11 4.51 -12.53
N LEU A 89 -1.06 4.42 -13.46
CA LEU A 89 -2.13 3.44 -13.42
C LEU A 89 -1.72 2.26 -14.28
N LEU A 90 -1.53 1.10 -13.65
CA LEU A 90 -1.16 -0.13 -14.34
C LEU A 90 -2.40 -0.95 -14.62
N HIS A 91 -2.42 -1.65 -15.76
CA HIS A 91 -3.43 -2.63 -16.10
C HIS A 91 -2.79 -3.99 -16.32
N PHE A 92 -3.18 -5.00 -15.53
CA PHE A 92 -2.76 -6.38 -15.73
C PHE A 92 -3.61 -7.04 -16.82
N ARG A 93 -3.14 -6.91 -18.05
CA ARG A 93 -3.81 -7.37 -19.26
C ARG A 93 -3.54 -8.85 -19.53
N ARG A 94 -4.61 -9.60 -19.75
CA ARG A 94 -4.56 -10.98 -20.26
C ARG A 94 -4.27 -10.99 -21.75
N ARG A 95 -3.48 -11.96 -22.21
CA ARG A 95 -3.20 -12.14 -23.65
C ARG A 95 -4.35 -12.79 -24.44
N THR A 96 -5.44 -13.18 -23.77
CA THR A 96 -6.66 -13.74 -24.37
C THR A 96 -7.75 -12.67 -24.48
N ARG A 97 -8.35 -12.50 -25.67
CA ARG A 97 -9.45 -11.55 -25.91
C ARG A 97 -10.81 -12.16 -25.56
N GLY A 98 -11.77 -11.32 -25.15
CA GLY A 98 -13.20 -11.65 -25.17
C GLY A 98 -13.84 -12.04 -23.83
N LEU A 99 -13.10 -12.08 -22.74
CA LEU A 99 -13.67 -12.24 -21.40
C LEU A 99 -14.17 -10.89 -20.89
N LYS A 100 -15.47 -10.75 -20.66
CA LYS A 100 -16.05 -9.58 -19.99
C LYS A 100 -16.04 -9.84 -18.50
N GLN A 101 -15.11 -9.22 -17.78
CA GLN A 101 -15.00 -9.31 -16.33
C GLN A 101 -15.14 -7.93 -15.70
N PRO A 102 -15.61 -7.84 -14.44
CA PRO A 102 -15.70 -6.59 -13.74
C PRO A 102 -14.30 -5.94 -13.58
N LYS A 103 -14.24 -4.63 -13.77
CA LYS A 103 -13.02 -3.84 -13.52
C LYS A 103 -12.87 -3.59 -12.03
N VAL A 104 -11.66 -3.78 -11.52
CA VAL A 104 -11.29 -3.38 -10.16
C VAL A 104 -10.10 -2.44 -10.19
N LEU A 105 -10.26 -1.27 -9.56
CA LEU A 105 -9.17 -0.37 -9.23
C LEU A 105 -8.69 -0.67 -7.81
N ILE A 106 -7.50 -1.25 -7.70
CA ILE A 106 -6.79 -1.42 -6.44
C ILE A 106 -5.99 -0.14 -6.18
N VAL A 107 -6.28 0.53 -5.08
CA VAL A 107 -5.56 1.73 -4.67
C VAL A 107 -4.54 1.31 -3.61
N ALA A 108 -3.28 1.21 -4.05
CA ALA A 108 -2.15 0.89 -3.19
C ALA A 108 -1.82 2.07 -2.26
N PRO A 109 -1.37 1.80 -1.03
CA PRO A 109 -1.01 2.86 -0.11
C PRO A 109 0.26 3.60 -0.55
N LEU A 110 0.26 4.92 -0.40
CA LEU A 110 1.44 5.78 -0.48
C LEU A 110 1.98 5.95 0.95
N SER A 111 2.44 4.85 1.55
CA SER A 111 2.92 4.77 2.94
C SER A 111 4.36 4.26 3.01
N GLY A 112 5.20 4.74 2.11
CA GLY A 112 6.63 4.42 2.08
C GLY A 112 7.02 3.12 1.38
N HIS A 113 6.07 2.39 0.80
CA HIS A 113 6.32 1.10 0.15
C HIS A 113 5.80 1.09 -1.28
N PHE A 114 6.42 0.29 -2.13
CA PHE A 114 5.95 0.11 -3.51
C PHE A 114 4.64 -0.69 -3.57
N ALA A 115 3.86 -0.47 -4.63
CA ALA A 115 2.57 -1.12 -4.84
C ALA A 115 2.67 -2.66 -4.91
N THR A 116 3.85 -3.20 -5.19
CA THR A 116 4.14 -4.65 -5.18
C THR A 116 3.87 -5.32 -3.85
N LEU A 117 3.77 -4.55 -2.75
CA LEU A 117 3.29 -5.09 -1.47
C LEU A 117 1.88 -5.70 -1.57
N LEU A 118 1.10 -5.29 -2.58
CA LEU A 118 -0.20 -5.86 -2.94
C LEU A 118 -0.11 -6.93 -4.04
N ARG A 119 1.06 -7.51 -4.34
CA ARG A 119 1.22 -8.57 -5.36
C ARG A 119 0.29 -9.74 -5.11
N GLY A 120 0.12 -10.15 -3.85
CA GLY A 120 -0.82 -11.21 -3.48
C GLY A 120 -2.27 -10.83 -3.77
N THR A 121 -2.64 -9.57 -3.49
CA THR A 121 -3.96 -9.00 -3.81
C THR A 121 -4.21 -8.99 -5.32
N VAL A 122 -3.27 -8.46 -6.11
CA VAL A 122 -3.36 -8.44 -7.58
C VAL A 122 -3.50 -9.86 -8.12
N ARG A 123 -2.63 -10.79 -7.68
CA ARG A 123 -2.68 -12.20 -8.07
C ARG A 123 -4.04 -12.84 -7.83
N GLU A 124 -4.66 -12.57 -6.69
CA GLU A 124 -5.97 -13.12 -6.35
C GLU A 124 -7.08 -12.56 -7.25
N PHE A 125 -7.09 -11.25 -7.51
CA PHE A 125 -8.11 -10.61 -8.33
C PHE A 125 -7.94 -10.84 -9.85
N MET A 126 -6.72 -11.09 -10.33
CA MET A 126 -6.44 -11.42 -11.73
C MET A 126 -7.05 -12.75 -12.21
N ARG A 127 -7.73 -13.50 -11.34
CA ARG A 127 -8.44 -14.72 -11.74
C ARG A 127 -9.77 -14.38 -12.41
N ASP A 128 -10.48 -13.40 -11.86
CA ASP A 128 -11.89 -13.12 -12.14
C ASP A 128 -12.22 -11.63 -12.40
N HIS A 129 -11.24 -10.72 -12.32
CA HIS A 129 -11.40 -9.29 -12.59
C HIS A 129 -10.40 -8.77 -13.63
N GLU A 130 -10.75 -7.66 -14.28
CA GLU A 130 -9.77 -6.79 -14.95
C GLU A 130 -9.12 -5.89 -13.88
N VAL A 131 -7.84 -6.12 -13.61
CA VAL A 131 -7.14 -5.50 -12.47
C VAL A 131 -6.35 -4.28 -12.90
N TYR A 132 -6.67 -3.15 -12.27
CA TYR A 132 -5.92 -1.91 -12.35
C TYR A 132 -5.36 -1.57 -10.99
N ILE A 133 -4.14 -1.03 -10.93
CA ILE A 133 -3.53 -0.63 -9.65
C ILE A 133 -2.77 0.69 -9.77
N THR A 134 -2.82 1.49 -8.72
CA THR A 134 -1.98 2.68 -8.58
C THR A 134 -0.55 2.28 -8.21
N GLU A 135 0.42 2.63 -9.04
CA GLU A 135 1.85 2.45 -8.78
C GLU A 135 2.50 3.80 -8.50
N TRP A 136 2.77 4.06 -7.22
CA TRP A 136 3.40 5.28 -6.77
C TRP A 136 4.87 5.33 -7.15
N LYS A 137 5.31 6.50 -7.62
CA LYS A 137 6.72 6.77 -7.95
C LYS A 137 7.46 7.21 -6.71
N ASN A 138 8.72 6.79 -6.60
CA ASN A 138 9.61 7.27 -5.56
C ASN A 138 9.83 8.79 -5.73
N ALA A 139 9.49 9.59 -4.72
CA ALA A 139 9.49 11.05 -4.83
C ALA A 139 10.89 11.62 -5.15
N ARG A 140 11.98 10.93 -4.75
CA ARG A 140 13.33 11.34 -5.10
C ARG A 140 13.60 11.30 -6.61
N ASP A 141 12.85 10.50 -7.35
CA ASP A 141 13.01 10.26 -8.78
C ASP A 141 12.01 11.06 -9.65
N VAL A 142 11.11 11.84 -9.02
CA VAL A 142 10.19 12.75 -9.70
C VAL A 142 10.82 14.15 -9.83
N PRO A 143 11.03 14.69 -11.05
CA PRO A 143 11.56 16.03 -11.27
C PRO A 143 10.73 17.12 -10.58
N MET A 144 11.39 18.11 -9.96
CA MET A 144 10.68 19.25 -9.35
C MET A 144 9.86 20.09 -10.35
N GLY A 145 10.18 20.01 -11.65
CA GLY A 145 9.43 20.69 -12.71
C GLY A 145 8.03 20.11 -12.92
N ASP A 146 7.77 18.88 -12.46
CA ASP A 146 6.48 18.19 -12.62
C ASP A 146 5.48 18.52 -11.50
N GLY A 147 5.82 19.50 -10.66
CA GLY A 147 4.96 20.03 -9.61
C GLY A 147 5.24 19.45 -8.22
N VAL A 148 4.25 19.59 -7.34
CA VAL A 148 4.27 19.10 -5.96
C VAL A 148 3.06 18.19 -5.78
N PHE A 149 3.21 17.14 -4.96
CA PHE A 149 2.12 16.25 -4.61
C PHE A 149 1.67 16.46 -3.17
N ARG A 150 0.37 16.71 -2.98
CA ARG A 150 -0.33 16.95 -1.72
C ARG A 150 -1.49 15.97 -1.54
N PHE A 151 -2.18 16.07 -0.40
CA PHE A 151 -3.35 15.24 -0.12
C PHE A 151 -4.47 15.43 -1.16
N ASP A 152 -4.71 16.67 -1.59
CA ASP A 152 -5.73 16.97 -2.60
C ASP A 152 -5.37 16.38 -3.97
N ASP A 153 -4.08 16.36 -4.34
CA ASP A 153 -3.64 15.74 -5.60
C ASP A 153 -3.93 14.23 -5.61
N TYR A 154 -3.91 13.58 -4.44
CA TYR A 154 -4.33 12.18 -4.34
C TYR A 154 -5.83 12.02 -4.65
N ILE A 155 -6.68 12.86 -4.05
CA ILE A 155 -8.12 12.86 -4.37
C ILE A 155 -8.33 13.08 -5.87
N GLU A 156 -7.63 14.05 -6.45
CA GLU A 156 -7.68 14.37 -7.88
C GLU A 156 -7.27 13.17 -8.74
N TYR A 157 -6.15 12.52 -8.42
CA TYR A 157 -5.67 11.36 -9.17
C TYR A 157 -6.69 10.21 -9.13
N LEU A 158 -7.34 9.98 -7.98
CA LEU A 158 -8.38 8.97 -7.86
C LEU A 158 -9.63 9.30 -8.68
N ILE A 159 -10.05 10.57 -8.71
CA ILE A 159 -11.15 11.02 -9.57
C ILE A 159 -10.80 10.77 -11.05
N ASP A 160 -9.58 11.11 -11.46
CA ASP A 160 -9.11 10.91 -12.84
C ASP A 160 -9.02 9.43 -13.22
N PHE A 161 -8.50 8.58 -12.33
CA PHE A 161 -8.41 7.14 -12.58
C PHE A 161 -9.79 6.48 -12.64
N MET A 162 -10.68 6.80 -11.71
CA MET A 162 -12.07 6.32 -11.77
C MET A 162 -12.79 6.86 -13.01
N GLY A 163 -12.54 8.12 -13.37
CA GLY A 163 -13.08 8.75 -14.57
C GLY A 163 -12.63 8.08 -15.87
N TRP A 164 -11.35 7.72 -15.96
CA TRP A 164 -10.78 7.01 -17.11
C TRP A 164 -11.27 5.58 -17.23
N LEU A 165 -11.35 4.86 -16.10
CA LEU A 165 -11.92 3.52 -16.08
C LEU A 165 -13.40 3.54 -16.45
N GLY A 166 -14.11 4.63 -16.14
CA GLY A 166 -15.50 4.82 -16.50
C GLY A 166 -16.47 4.08 -15.57
N PRO A 167 -17.75 3.98 -15.97
CA PRO A 167 -18.77 3.33 -15.15
C PRO A 167 -18.47 1.83 -15.00
N ASP A 168 -19.18 1.17 -14.08
CA ASP A 168 -19.05 -0.27 -13.82
C ASP A 168 -17.68 -0.69 -13.25
N THR A 169 -16.99 0.25 -12.61
CA THR A 169 -15.73 0.01 -11.89
C THR A 169 -15.99 -0.25 -10.41
N HIS A 170 -15.28 -1.21 -9.84
CA HIS A 170 -15.19 -1.42 -8.39
C HIS A 170 -13.87 -0.86 -7.86
N VAL A 171 -13.85 -0.30 -6.65
CA VAL A 171 -12.64 0.23 -6.02
C VAL A 171 -12.30 -0.61 -4.78
N LEU A 172 -11.02 -0.93 -4.60
CA LEU A 172 -10.48 -1.57 -3.41
C LEU A 172 -9.33 -0.70 -2.89
N ALA A 173 -9.55 0.02 -1.81
CA ALA A 173 -8.56 0.88 -1.18
C ALA A 173 -7.98 0.21 0.07
N VAL A 174 -6.65 0.12 0.13
CA VAL A 174 -5.94 -0.57 1.20
C VAL A 174 -5.19 0.42 2.08
N CYS A 175 -5.47 0.43 3.37
CA CYS A 175 -4.83 1.28 4.36
C CYS A 175 -5.09 2.78 4.12
N GLN A 176 -4.04 3.58 4.10
CA GLN A 176 -4.04 5.03 3.93
C GLN A 176 -5.02 5.60 2.86
N PRO A 177 -5.12 5.06 1.62
CA PRO A 177 -6.02 5.55 0.59
C PRO A 177 -7.51 5.57 0.93
N CYS A 178 -7.95 4.90 2.00
CA CYS A 178 -9.37 4.87 2.35
C CYS A 178 -9.97 6.27 2.54
N VAL A 179 -9.21 7.20 3.13
CA VAL A 179 -9.63 8.59 3.34
C VAL A 179 -9.77 9.37 2.02
N PRO A 180 -8.73 9.47 1.16
CA PRO A 180 -8.87 10.17 -0.12
C PRO A 180 -9.84 9.46 -1.08
N ALA A 181 -9.98 8.13 -1.04
CA ALA A 181 -10.96 7.39 -1.85
C ALA A 181 -12.40 7.76 -1.47
N LEU A 182 -12.72 7.81 -0.18
CA LEU A 182 -14.02 8.30 0.30
C LEU A 182 -14.28 9.75 -0.09
N ALA A 183 -13.27 10.62 0.05
CA ALA A 183 -13.38 12.02 -0.34
C ALA A 183 -13.65 12.18 -1.84
N ALA A 184 -12.93 11.43 -2.69
CA ALA A 184 -13.14 11.39 -4.14
C ALA A 184 -14.56 10.92 -4.49
N ALA A 185 -15.03 9.81 -3.91
CA ALA A 185 -16.38 9.31 -4.14
C ALA A 185 -17.48 10.29 -3.71
N ALA A 186 -17.29 10.97 -2.56
CA ALA A 186 -18.23 11.98 -2.09
C ALA A 186 -18.28 13.22 -2.98
N TYR A 187 -17.11 13.67 -3.48
CA TYR A 187 -17.03 14.76 -4.46
C TYR A 187 -17.70 14.37 -5.78
N MET A 188 -17.37 13.19 -6.32
CA MET A 188 -17.99 12.65 -7.53
C MET A 188 -19.51 12.53 -7.40
N SER A 189 -19.99 12.04 -6.25
CA SER A 189 -21.43 11.91 -5.99
C SER A 189 -22.14 13.27 -5.93
N LYS A 190 -21.51 14.27 -5.28
CA LYS A 190 -22.05 15.64 -5.21
C LYS A 190 -22.27 16.24 -6.60
N HIS A 191 -21.33 15.98 -7.51
CA HIS A 191 -21.32 16.48 -8.87
C HIS A 191 -21.99 15.55 -9.88
N ALA A 192 -22.75 14.54 -9.41
CA ALA A 192 -23.47 13.57 -10.25
C ALA A 192 -22.58 12.94 -11.34
N ASN A 193 -21.32 12.65 -11.00
CA ASN A 193 -20.37 12.09 -11.95
C ASN A 193 -20.81 10.68 -12.37
N PRO A 194 -20.99 10.41 -13.68
CA PRO A 194 -21.48 9.13 -14.19
C PRO A 194 -20.51 7.96 -13.94
N ASN A 195 -19.25 8.27 -13.65
CA ASN A 195 -18.18 7.29 -13.43
C ASN A 195 -17.96 6.99 -11.94
N LEU A 196 -18.92 7.34 -11.07
CA LEU A 196 -18.89 6.90 -9.67
C LEU A 196 -18.79 5.36 -9.62
N PRO A 197 -17.91 4.78 -8.78
CA PRO A 197 -17.78 3.34 -8.67
C PRO A 197 -19.09 2.66 -8.29
N ARG A 198 -19.28 1.42 -8.76
CA ARG A 198 -20.41 0.57 -8.35
C ARG A 198 -20.30 0.17 -6.89
N SER A 199 -19.08 -0.16 -6.47
CA SER A 199 -18.78 -0.41 -5.07
C SER A 199 -17.39 0.07 -4.70
N MET A 200 -17.19 0.33 -3.42
CA MET A 200 -15.91 0.61 -2.80
C MET A 200 -15.70 -0.31 -1.60
N THR A 201 -14.52 -0.94 -1.55
CA THR A 201 -14.05 -1.73 -0.42
C THR A 201 -12.91 -0.97 0.26
N LEU A 202 -13.04 -0.72 1.56
CA LEU A 202 -12.03 -0.08 2.39
C LEU A 202 -11.42 -1.13 3.32
N MET A 203 -10.10 -1.28 3.31
CA MET A 203 -9.42 -2.34 4.07
C MET A 203 -8.42 -1.71 5.04
N GLY A 204 -8.70 -1.78 6.34
CA GLY A 204 -7.82 -1.26 7.40
C GLY A 204 -7.43 0.20 7.20
N GLY A 205 -8.39 1.08 6.88
CA GLY A 205 -8.16 2.49 6.62
C GLY A 205 -8.37 3.40 7.85
N PRO A 206 -7.49 4.40 8.10
CA PRO A 206 -7.59 5.30 9.25
C PRO A 206 -8.66 6.39 9.03
N VAL A 207 -9.93 6.01 8.84
CA VAL A 207 -11.03 6.96 8.55
C VAL A 207 -11.35 7.81 9.78
N ASP A 208 -11.41 7.20 10.96
CA ASP A 208 -11.49 7.93 12.23
C ASP A 208 -10.55 7.34 13.29
N VAL A 209 -9.33 7.87 13.31
CA VAL A 209 -8.24 7.46 14.21
C VAL A 209 -8.49 7.70 15.71
N ARG A 210 -9.60 8.37 16.07
CA ARG A 210 -9.99 8.57 17.48
C ARG A 210 -10.63 7.31 18.07
N ILE A 211 -11.08 6.39 17.21
CA ILE A 211 -11.70 5.13 17.61
C ILE A 211 -10.60 4.09 17.80
N SER A 212 -10.55 3.46 18.98
CA SER A 212 -9.57 2.40 19.30
C SER A 212 -8.13 2.78 18.89
N PRO A 213 -7.54 3.83 19.49
CA PRO A 213 -6.22 4.31 19.08
C PRO A 213 -5.15 3.22 19.27
N THR A 214 -4.22 3.17 18.32
CA THR A 214 -3.05 2.29 18.26
C THR A 214 -1.75 3.05 18.51
N GLU A 215 -0.61 2.36 18.54
CA GLU A 215 0.71 3.00 18.68
C GLU A 215 0.99 4.03 17.56
N VAL A 216 0.43 3.81 16.37
CA VAL A 216 0.53 4.77 15.25
C VAL A 216 -0.21 6.07 15.60
N ASN A 217 -1.37 5.95 16.23
CA ASN A 217 -2.16 7.11 16.66
C ASN A 217 -1.47 7.87 17.79
N ASP A 218 -0.88 7.17 18.76
CA ASP A 218 -0.13 7.77 19.87
C ASP A 218 1.11 8.52 19.37
N TYR A 219 1.86 7.92 18.43
CA TYR A 219 3.03 8.57 17.84
C TYR A 219 2.68 9.86 17.10
N ALA A 220 1.59 9.84 16.32
CA ALA A 220 1.13 10.98 15.55
C ALA A 220 0.58 12.09 16.46
N SER A 221 -0.30 11.75 17.39
CA SER A 221 -0.98 12.72 18.26
C SER A 221 -0.08 13.30 19.36
N GLY A 222 1.00 12.61 19.74
CA GLY A 222 1.97 13.09 20.73
C GLY A 222 2.95 14.16 20.24
N LYS A 223 2.81 14.64 19.00
CA LYS A 223 3.73 15.59 18.35
C LYS A 223 2.95 16.66 17.59
N ASP A 224 3.48 17.87 17.54
CA ASP A 224 2.93 18.90 16.66
C ASP A 224 3.45 18.72 15.22
N LEU A 225 2.82 19.44 14.28
CA LEU A 225 3.20 19.35 12.87
C LEU A 225 4.63 19.85 12.62
N GLN A 226 5.06 20.88 13.36
CA GLN A 226 6.41 21.45 13.27
C GLN A 226 7.48 20.41 13.60
N TRP A 227 7.25 19.57 14.60
CA TRP A 227 8.15 18.47 14.93
C TRP A 227 8.37 17.56 13.72
N PHE A 228 7.31 17.19 13.00
CA PHE A 228 7.45 16.34 11.81
C PHE A 228 8.25 17.04 10.70
N GLU A 229 7.97 18.32 10.47
CA GLU A 229 8.71 19.13 9.49
C GLU A 229 10.21 19.20 9.80
N GLU A 230 10.58 19.33 11.07
CA GLU A 230 11.97 19.51 11.48
C GLU A 230 12.75 18.19 11.62
N ASN A 231 12.07 17.09 11.99
CA ASN A 231 12.74 15.85 12.38
C ASN A 231 12.74 14.76 11.31
N VAL A 232 11.71 14.69 10.47
CA VAL A 232 11.56 13.57 9.51
C VAL A 232 11.63 14.00 8.04
N ILE A 233 11.47 15.29 7.75
CA ILE A 233 11.55 15.81 6.39
C ILE A 233 12.99 16.15 6.01
N MET A 234 13.40 15.72 4.82
CA MET A 234 14.73 15.97 4.28
C MET A 234 14.69 16.41 2.83
N ARG A 235 15.77 17.07 2.38
CA ARG A 235 15.96 17.43 0.97
C ARG A 235 16.62 16.29 0.21
N VAL A 236 16.07 15.95 -0.94
CA VAL A 236 16.67 15.00 -1.90
C VAL A 236 18.05 15.53 -2.33
N PRO A 237 19.13 14.75 -2.17
CA PRO A 237 20.48 15.19 -2.49
C PRO A 237 20.72 15.26 -4.02
N PRO A 238 21.83 15.89 -4.46
CA PRO A 238 22.28 15.79 -5.86
C PRO A 238 22.49 14.33 -6.27
N GLY A 239 22.17 14.00 -7.53
CA GLY A 239 22.29 12.64 -8.08
C GLY A 239 20.93 12.01 -8.45
N PHE A 240 19.84 12.51 -7.89
CA PHE A 240 18.48 12.09 -8.23
C PHE A 240 17.75 13.16 -9.07
N LYS A 241 16.73 12.72 -9.82
CA LYS A 241 15.91 13.62 -10.67
C LYS A 241 15.15 14.67 -9.84
N GLY A 242 14.67 14.30 -8.66
CA GLY A 242 13.96 15.15 -7.71
C GLY A 242 14.85 15.96 -6.78
N ARG A 243 16.13 16.18 -7.11
CA ARG A 243 17.09 16.96 -6.30
C ARG A 243 16.47 18.26 -5.75
N GLY A 244 16.65 18.52 -4.46
CA GLY A 244 16.14 19.71 -3.77
C GLY A 244 14.71 19.62 -3.25
N GLN A 245 13.91 18.66 -3.73
CA GLN A 245 12.56 18.37 -3.26
C GLN A 245 12.59 17.97 -1.78
N LEU A 246 11.55 18.35 -1.03
CA LEU A 246 11.34 17.91 0.34
C LEU A 246 10.56 16.60 0.35
N VAL A 247 11.10 15.61 1.05
CA VAL A 247 10.54 14.26 1.15
C VAL A 247 10.63 13.75 2.59
N TYR A 248 9.73 12.84 2.95
CA TYR A 248 9.92 11.94 4.10
C TYR A 248 10.66 10.69 3.57
N PRO A 249 11.97 10.52 3.83
CA PRO A 249 12.73 9.47 3.17
C PRO A 249 12.35 8.08 3.64
N GLY A 250 12.36 7.09 2.74
CA GLY A 250 11.97 5.71 3.06
C GLY A 250 12.82 5.09 4.18
N PHE A 251 14.12 5.38 4.21
CA PHE A 251 14.99 4.88 5.29
C PHE A 251 14.66 5.49 6.66
N VAL A 252 14.19 6.76 6.68
CA VAL A 252 13.77 7.41 7.93
C VAL A 252 12.45 6.80 8.38
N GLN A 253 11.52 6.54 7.46
CA GLN A 253 10.27 5.83 7.76
C GLN A 253 10.55 4.49 8.43
N LEU A 254 11.37 3.65 7.79
CA LEU A 254 11.76 2.35 8.33
C LEU A 254 12.41 2.49 9.72
N SER A 255 13.39 3.39 9.87
CA SER A 255 14.07 3.60 11.15
C SER A 255 13.17 4.21 12.24
N GLY A 256 12.21 5.06 11.86
CA GLY A 256 11.26 5.73 12.75
C GLY A 256 10.31 4.73 13.37
N PHE A 257 9.70 3.86 12.57
CA PHE A 257 8.90 2.73 13.05
C PHE A 257 9.71 1.77 13.92
N MET A 258 10.97 1.49 13.57
CA MET A 258 11.86 0.68 14.40
C MET A 258 12.23 1.37 15.73
N SER A 259 12.30 2.70 15.77
CA SER A 259 12.67 3.50 16.95
C SER A 259 11.52 3.75 17.93
N MET A 260 10.27 3.65 17.48
CA MET A 260 9.07 3.75 18.33
C MET A 260 9.00 2.64 19.39
N ASN A 261 9.82 1.59 19.26
CA ASN A 261 9.86 0.43 20.13
C ASN A 261 11.30 0.16 20.64
N MET A 262 11.83 1.05 21.49
CA MET A 262 13.25 1.17 21.84
C MET A 262 13.79 0.17 22.89
N ASP A 263 13.45 -1.13 22.80
CA ASP A 263 14.23 -2.18 23.50
C ASP A 263 14.64 -3.26 22.51
N SER A 264 15.94 -3.59 22.45
CA SER A 264 16.49 -4.67 21.63
C SER A 264 16.12 -4.57 20.13
N HIS A 265 16.87 -3.76 19.40
CA HIS A 265 16.69 -3.43 17.97
C HIS A 265 16.61 -4.63 17.01
N ILE A 266 17.09 -5.82 17.38
CA ILE A 266 17.10 -6.98 16.48
C ILE A 266 15.88 -7.89 16.75
N SER A 267 15.56 -8.21 18.00
CA SER A 267 14.44 -9.10 18.31
C SER A 267 13.07 -8.46 18.05
N LYS A 268 12.95 -7.14 18.22
CA LYS A 268 11.70 -6.41 17.93
C LYS A 268 11.46 -6.20 16.44
N HIS A 269 12.51 -6.10 15.62
CA HIS A 269 12.37 -6.12 14.15
C HIS A 269 11.62 -7.38 13.71
N PHE A 270 12.11 -8.55 14.13
CA PHE A 270 11.44 -9.83 13.85
C PHE A 270 10.05 -9.93 14.48
N LYS A 271 9.86 -9.41 15.70
CA LYS A 271 8.55 -9.43 16.37
C LYS A 271 7.51 -8.58 15.62
N PHE A 272 7.84 -7.36 15.21
CA PHE A 272 6.95 -6.47 14.46
C PHE A 272 6.57 -7.08 13.10
N PHE A 273 7.54 -7.64 12.37
CA PHE A 273 7.23 -8.38 11.14
C PHE A 273 6.30 -9.57 11.39
N ASN A 274 6.55 -10.32 12.46
CA ASN A 274 5.68 -11.42 12.86
C ASN A 274 4.28 -10.93 13.28
N ASP A 275 4.16 -9.75 13.88
CA ASP A 275 2.90 -9.14 14.28
C ASP A 275 2.10 -8.67 13.03
N LEU A 276 2.77 -8.07 12.03
CA LEU A 276 2.14 -7.69 10.75
C LEU A 276 1.51 -8.89 10.02
N ILE A 277 2.23 -10.01 9.96
CA ILE A 277 1.79 -11.25 9.28
C ILE A 277 1.10 -12.23 10.24
N LYS A 278 0.78 -11.80 11.47
CA LYS A 278 0.25 -12.68 12.49
C LYS A 278 -1.07 -13.29 12.05
N GLY A 279 -1.13 -14.62 12.16
CA GLY A 279 -2.31 -15.38 11.77
C GLY A 279 -2.51 -15.53 10.26
N ASP A 280 -1.55 -15.07 9.43
CA ASP A 280 -1.67 -15.13 7.96
C ASP A 280 -1.68 -16.55 7.40
N GLY A 281 -1.07 -17.52 8.09
CA GLY A 281 -1.04 -18.94 7.74
C GLY A 281 -0.14 -19.31 6.56
N ASP A 282 0.80 -18.43 6.16
CA ASP A 282 1.68 -18.64 4.99
C ASP A 282 3.02 -19.33 5.34
N SER A 283 3.76 -19.72 4.29
CA SER A 283 5.04 -20.43 4.42
C SER A 283 6.22 -19.49 4.72
N ALA A 284 7.33 -20.04 5.25
CA ALA A 284 8.53 -19.26 5.55
C ALA A 284 9.14 -18.55 4.32
N GLU A 285 8.98 -19.08 3.10
CA GLU A 285 9.47 -18.43 1.88
C GLU A 285 8.59 -17.24 1.49
N ALA A 286 7.28 -17.35 1.65
CA ALA A 286 6.35 -16.23 1.46
C ALA A 286 6.64 -15.10 2.46
N HIS A 287 6.96 -15.45 3.71
CA HIS A 287 7.41 -14.48 4.72
C HIS A 287 8.73 -13.80 4.34
N ARG A 288 9.68 -14.52 3.73
CA ARG A 288 10.93 -13.92 3.21
C ARG A 288 10.68 -12.97 2.05
N GLN A 289 9.82 -13.35 1.10
CA GLN A 289 9.48 -12.49 -0.03
C GLN A 289 8.80 -11.21 0.45
N PHE A 290 7.84 -11.34 1.37
CA PHE A 290 7.22 -10.20 2.03
C PHE A 290 8.23 -9.30 2.74
N TYR A 291 9.18 -9.88 3.47
CA TYR A 291 10.24 -9.13 4.13
C TYR A 291 11.05 -8.27 3.14
N ASN A 292 11.40 -8.83 1.98
CA ASN A 292 12.12 -8.08 0.95
C ASN A 292 11.28 -6.95 0.35
N GLU A 293 9.98 -7.18 0.11
CA GLU A 293 9.07 -6.13 -0.35
C GLU A 293 8.88 -5.02 0.66
N TYR A 294 8.78 -5.38 1.93
CA TYR A 294 8.60 -4.40 3.00
C TYR A 294 9.86 -3.56 3.21
N LEU A 295 11.05 -4.14 3.03
CA LEU A 295 12.29 -3.35 3.07
C LEU A 295 12.53 -2.52 1.80
N ALA A 296 11.79 -2.79 0.71
CA ALA A 296 11.76 -1.97 -0.48
C ALA A 296 10.95 -0.69 -0.24
N VAL A 297 11.62 0.28 0.39
CA VAL A 297 11.02 1.55 0.78
C VAL A 297 11.25 2.65 -0.26
N MET A 298 10.29 3.57 -0.35
CA MET A 298 10.33 4.73 -1.23
C MET A 298 10.16 6.03 -0.44
N ASP A 299 10.69 7.13 -0.98
CA ASP A 299 10.52 8.44 -0.41
C ASP A 299 9.12 8.97 -0.71
N MET A 300 8.45 9.52 0.31
CA MET A 300 7.15 10.16 0.15
C MET A 300 7.29 11.67 -0.02
N PRO A 301 6.46 12.32 -0.85
CA PRO A 301 6.44 13.78 -0.94
C PRO A 301 6.10 14.40 0.42
N ALA A 302 6.94 15.32 0.91
CA ALA A 302 6.73 15.92 2.23
C ALA A 302 5.39 16.65 2.37
N PRO A 303 4.93 17.45 1.39
CA PRO A 303 3.64 18.14 1.50
C PRO A 303 2.46 17.17 1.65
N TYR A 304 2.47 16.06 0.92
CA TYR A 304 1.49 15.00 1.06
C TYR A 304 1.51 14.37 2.46
N TYR A 305 2.69 14.00 2.95
CA TYR A 305 2.84 13.39 4.28
C TYR A 305 2.33 14.32 5.39
N LEU A 306 2.77 15.58 5.37
CA LEU A 306 2.40 16.58 6.37
C LEU A 306 0.90 16.92 6.31
N ASP A 307 0.32 17.05 5.11
CA ASP A 307 -1.11 17.22 4.95
C ASP A 307 -1.88 16.01 5.51
N THR A 308 -1.38 14.79 5.31
CA THR A 308 -2.00 13.57 5.86
C THR A 308 -1.97 13.57 7.38
N ILE A 309 -0.80 13.83 8.00
CA ILE A 309 -0.68 13.93 9.47
C ILE A 309 -1.65 14.98 10.01
N ARG A 310 -1.60 16.19 9.46
CA ARG A 310 -2.45 17.30 9.90
C ARG A 310 -3.93 16.96 9.77
N ARG A 311 -4.38 16.58 8.57
CA ARG A 311 -5.80 16.48 8.25
C ARG A 311 -6.45 15.20 8.77
N VAL A 312 -5.72 14.09 8.80
CA VAL A 312 -6.25 12.78 9.21
C VAL A 312 -5.98 12.51 10.68
N PHE A 313 -4.73 12.70 11.13
CA PHE A 313 -4.30 12.26 12.46
C PHE A 313 -4.41 13.31 13.56
N LEU A 314 -4.35 14.62 13.23
CA LEU A 314 -4.42 15.70 14.23
C LEU A 314 -5.78 16.41 14.23
N GLU A 315 -6.27 16.78 13.05
CA GLU A 315 -7.50 17.57 12.90
C GLU A 315 -8.74 16.71 12.69
N TYR A 316 -8.58 15.44 12.26
CA TYR A 316 -9.67 14.49 12.01
C TYR A 316 -10.74 15.04 11.05
N GLN A 317 -10.28 15.69 9.98
CA GLN A 317 -11.14 16.53 9.13
C GLN A 317 -12.27 15.75 8.45
N LEU A 318 -12.02 14.54 7.95
CA LEU A 318 -13.05 13.74 7.27
C LEU A 318 -14.19 13.33 8.22
N PRO A 319 -13.95 12.65 9.36
CA PRO A 319 -15.02 12.24 10.26
C PRO A 319 -15.71 13.42 10.97
N ARG A 320 -15.08 14.60 11.03
CA ARG A 320 -15.71 15.83 11.53
C ARG A 320 -16.54 16.59 10.46
N GLY A 321 -16.46 16.20 9.19
CA GLY A 321 -17.11 16.95 8.10
C GLY A 321 -16.46 18.31 7.80
N GLU A 322 -15.17 18.43 8.10
CA GLU A 322 -14.35 19.63 7.92
C GLU A 322 -13.39 19.51 6.72
N LEU A 323 -13.24 18.30 6.17
CA LEU A 323 -12.38 18.06 5.01
C LEU A 323 -12.90 18.86 3.80
N GLU A 324 -12.04 19.70 3.24
CA GLU A 324 -12.34 20.44 2.01
C GLU A 324 -11.51 19.91 0.83
N PHE A 325 -12.09 19.95 -0.37
CA PHE A 325 -11.41 19.65 -1.63
C PHE A 325 -11.94 20.61 -2.69
N ARG A 326 -11.04 21.27 -3.44
CA ARG A 326 -11.37 22.32 -4.42
C ARG A 326 -12.27 23.43 -3.86
N GLY A 327 -12.05 23.81 -2.61
CA GLY A 327 -12.84 24.85 -1.91
C GLY A 327 -14.24 24.40 -1.49
N GLU A 328 -14.57 23.11 -1.62
CA GLU A 328 -15.86 22.57 -1.23
C GLU A 328 -15.71 21.58 -0.06
N LYS A 329 -16.58 21.68 0.95
CA LYS A 329 -16.66 20.68 2.02
C LYS A 329 -17.08 19.32 1.46
N ILE A 330 -16.31 18.30 1.81
CA ILE A 330 -16.60 16.90 1.56
C ILE A 330 -17.69 16.45 2.53
N ASN A 331 -18.80 15.97 1.98
CA ASN A 331 -19.90 15.41 2.74
C ASN A 331 -20.18 13.97 2.28
N LEU A 332 -19.85 13.00 3.14
CA LEU A 332 -20.02 11.57 2.84
C LEU A 332 -21.50 11.17 2.66
N LYS A 333 -22.46 11.99 3.11
CA LYS A 333 -23.90 11.80 2.85
C LYS A 333 -24.29 12.05 1.39
N ASN A 334 -23.40 12.64 0.58
CA ASN A 334 -23.63 12.77 -0.86
C ASN A 334 -23.57 11.40 -1.56
N ILE A 335 -22.89 10.41 -0.97
CA ILE A 335 -22.78 9.07 -1.53
C ILE A 335 -24.11 8.32 -1.29
N LYS A 336 -24.84 8.04 -2.37
CA LYS A 336 -26.15 7.36 -2.34
C LYS A 336 -26.18 6.07 -3.16
N ASP A 337 -25.50 6.08 -4.30
CA ASP A 337 -25.66 5.03 -5.31
C ASP A 337 -24.57 3.95 -5.28
N MET A 338 -23.39 4.28 -4.75
CA MET A 338 -22.26 3.35 -4.55
C MET A 338 -22.51 2.42 -3.36
N ALA A 339 -22.15 1.13 -3.50
CA ALA A 339 -22.12 0.19 -2.38
C ALA A 339 -20.79 0.30 -1.60
N LEU A 340 -20.83 0.11 -0.28
CA LEU A 340 -19.67 0.27 0.60
C LEU A 340 -19.44 -0.98 1.46
N LEU A 341 -18.22 -1.52 1.38
CA LEU A 341 -17.73 -2.62 2.20
C LEU A 341 -16.53 -2.13 3.02
N THR A 342 -16.51 -2.45 4.32
CA THR A 342 -15.35 -2.24 5.18
C THR A 342 -14.78 -3.58 5.63
N VAL A 343 -13.46 -3.68 5.68
CA VAL A 343 -12.73 -4.86 6.15
C VAL A 343 -11.75 -4.43 7.23
N GLU A 344 -11.80 -5.11 8.38
CA GLU A 344 -10.89 -4.94 9.51
C GLU A 344 -10.38 -6.31 10.01
N GLY A 345 -9.22 -6.30 10.65
CA GLY A 345 -8.67 -7.47 11.34
C GLY A 345 -8.81 -7.29 12.84
N GLU A 346 -9.19 -8.34 13.57
CA GLU A 346 -9.34 -8.27 15.03
C GLU A 346 -8.03 -7.89 15.74
N MET A 347 -6.89 -8.33 15.20
CA MET A 347 -5.56 -8.12 15.76
C MET A 347 -4.79 -7.01 15.02
N ASP A 348 -5.49 -6.14 14.27
CA ASP A 348 -4.89 -5.01 13.57
C ASP A 348 -4.39 -3.95 14.57
N ASP A 349 -3.07 -3.84 14.67
CA ASP A 349 -2.34 -2.91 15.53
C ASP A 349 -1.92 -1.62 14.80
N ILE A 350 -2.22 -1.49 13.51
CA ILE A 350 -1.95 -0.29 12.72
C ILE A 350 -3.20 0.56 12.67
N THR A 351 -4.31 -0.05 12.26
CA THR A 351 -5.62 0.59 12.13
C THR A 351 -6.60 -0.10 13.05
N GLY A 352 -6.81 0.49 14.23
CA GLY A 352 -7.61 -0.13 15.28
C GLY A 352 -9.04 -0.45 14.85
N ARG A 353 -9.63 -1.45 15.51
CA ARG A 353 -11.02 -1.86 15.30
C ARG A 353 -11.98 -0.66 15.36
N GLY A 354 -12.81 -0.52 14.34
CA GLY A 354 -13.78 0.55 14.18
C GLY A 354 -13.30 1.76 13.38
N GLN A 355 -11.98 1.95 13.21
CA GLN A 355 -11.45 3.11 12.48
C GLN A 355 -11.88 3.12 11.01
N THR A 356 -12.00 1.95 10.37
CA THR A 356 -12.50 1.80 9.00
C THR A 356 -14.01 1.63 8.99
N ALA A 357 -14.55 0.83 9.91
CA ALA A 357 -15.96 0.47 9.97
C ALA A 357 -16.87 1.69 10.17
N CYS A 358 -16.39 2.74 10.86
CA CYS A 358 -17.11 3.99 11.05
C CYS A 358 -17.56 4.66 9.73
N SER A 359 -16.88 4.38 8.62
CA SER A 359 -17.25 4.88 7.29
C SER A 359 -18.65 4.44 6.86
N LEU A 360 -19.15 3.30 7.34
CA LEU A 360 -20.51 2.83 7.09
C LEU A 360 -21.56 3.76 7.73
N GLU A 361 -21.29 4.29 8.91
CA GLU A 361 -22.18 5.25 9.58
C GLU A 361 -22.01 6.66 8.99
N LEU A 362 -20.77 7.07 8.71
CA LEU A 362 -20.50 8.38 8.09
C LEU A 362 -21.13 8.51 6.70
N CYS A 363 -21.13 7.43 5.91
CA CYS A 363 -21.86 7.33 4.64
C CYS A 363 -23.34 6.99 4.85
N SER A 364 -24.02 7.74 5.72
CA SER A 364 -25.37 7.41 6.22
C SER A 364 -26.44 7.29 5.13
N SER A 365 -26.22 7.92 3.98
CA SER A 365 -27.16 7.94 2.86
C SER A 365 -27.08 6.72 1.93
N ILE A 366 -26.07 5.86 2.09
CA ILE A 366 -26.03 4.57 1.41
C ILE A 366 -27.03 3.62 2.11
N PRO A 367 -27.94 2.96 1.38
CA PRO A 367 -28.88 2.00 1.97
C PRO A 367 -28.19 0.83 2.69
N LYS A 368 -28.79 0.33 3.78
CA LYS A 368 -28.25 -0.82 4.54
C LYS A 368 -27.99 -2.06 3.66
N SER A 369 -28.80 -2.29 2.63
CA SER A 369 -28.65 -3.43 1.71
C SER A 369 -27.41 -3.35 0.80
N LYS A 370 -26.80 -2.16 0.69
CA LYS A 370 -25.56 -1.85 -0.03
C LYS A 370 -24.37 -1.63 0.90
N LYS A 371 -24.52 -1.90 2.20
CA LYS A 371 -23.46 -1.82 3.21
C LYS A 371 -23.10 -3.20 3.70
N MET A 372 -21.82 -3.42 3.96
CA MET A 372 -21.32 -4.64 4.58
C MET A 372 -20.08 -4.32 5.40
N HIS A 373 -19.90 -5.04 6.50
CA HIS A 373 -18.69 -5.01 7.32
C HIS A 373 -18.16 -6.44 7.45
N ILE A 374 -16.86 -6.60 7.32
CA ILE A 374 -16.13 -7.83 7.62
C ILE A 374 -15.11 -7.50 8.70
N GLU A 375 -15.20 -8.20 9.82
CA GLU A 375 -14.14 -8.24 10.83
C GLU A 375 -13.61 -9.68 10.86
N GLU A 376 -12.33 -9.85 10.57
CA GLU A 376 -11.72 -11.18 10.49
C GLU A 376 -10.97 -11.52 11.79
N GLU A 377 -11.41 -12.59 12.46
CA GLU A 377 -10.91 -13.05 13.76
C GLU A 377 -9.43 -13.48 13.68
N GLY A 378 -8.63 -13.07 14.66
CA GLY A 378 -7.21 -13.46 14.75
C GLY A 378 -6.29 -12.95 13.65
N VAL A 379 -6.73 -12.01 12.80
CA VAL A 379 -5.96 -11.47 11.67
C VAL A 379 -5.41 -10.08 11.98
N GLY A 380 -4.11 -9.87 11.75
CA GLY A 380 -3.45 -8.57 11.85
C GLY A 380 -3.57 -7.71 10.58
N HIS A 381 -2.97 -6.51 10.58
CA HIS A 381 -3.15 -5.52 9.51
C HIS A 381 -2.89 -6.06 8.10
N TYR A 382 -1.78 -6.78 7.90
CA TYR A 382 -1.41 -7.26 6.56
C TYR A 382 -2.29 -8.41 6.08
N GLY A 383 -2.70 -9.28 7.02
CA GLY A 383 -3.49 -10.47 6.74
C GLY A 383 -4.89 -10.16 6.20
N ILE A 384 -5.36 -8.91 6.32
CA ILE A 384 -6.67 -8.52 5.78
C ILE A 384 -6.65 -8.37 4.26
N PHE A 385 -5.50 -8.06 3.64
CA PHE A 385 -5.39 -7.81 2.19
C PHE A 385 -4.33 -8.66 1.48
N ASN A 386 -3.54 -9.43 2.22
CA ASN A 386 -2.59 -10.41 1.68
C ASN A 386 -2.52 -11.64 2.59
N GLY A 387 -1.81 -12.69 2.17
CA GLY A 387 -1.69 -13.94 2.92
C GLY A 387 -2.83 -14.93 2.70
N ARG A 388 -2.75 -16.09 3.36
CA ARG A 388 -3.74 -17.18 3.21
C ARG A 388 -5.13 -16.78 3.70
N ARG A 389 -5.22 -16.09 4.84
CA ARG A 389 -6.49 -15.61 5.39
C ARG A 389 -7.23 -14.69 4.43
N PHE A 390 -6.53 -13.75 3.82
CA PHE A 390 -7.09 -12.92 2.76
C PHE A 390 -7.62 -13.78 1.60
N ARG A 391 -6.83 -14.70 1.06
CA ARG A 391 -7.22 -15.52 -0.10
C ARG A 391 -8.40 -16.46 0.19
N GLU A 392 -8.45 -17.07 1.37
CA GLU A 392 -9.44 -18.10 1.71
C GLU A 392 -10.72 -17.53 2.32
N SER A 393 -10.67 -16.40 3.03
CA SER A 393 -11.83 -15.86 3.77
C SER A 393 -12.30 -14.50 3.27
N ILE A 394 -11.40 -13.53 3.09
CA ILE A 394 -11.78 -12.13 2.83
C ILE A 394 -12.02 -11.88 1.34
N ALA A 395 -11.06 -12.23 0.48
CA ALA A 395 -11.14 -12.00 -0.96
C ALA A 395 -12.40 -12.61 -1.59
N PRO A 396 -12.84 -13.84 -1.25
CA PRO A 396 -14.10 -14.37 -1.75
C PRO A 396 -15.31 -13.49 -1.40
N LYS A 397 -15.41 -13.02 -0.14
CA LYS A 397 -16.50 -12.14 0.31
C LYS A 397 -16.47 -10.77 -0.39
N VAL A 398 -15.28 -10.21 -0.60
CA VAL A 398 -15.10 -8.95 -1.35
C VAL A 398 -15.54 -9.12 -2.80
N LYS A 399 -15.13 -10.21 -3.45
CA LYS A 399 -15.52 -10.54 -4.84
C LYS A 399 -17.02 -10.79 -4.96
N ASP A 400 -17.63 -11.48 -4.00
CA ASP A 400 -19.09 -11.66 -3.92
C ASP A 400 -19.82 -10.32 -3.79
N PHE A 401 -19.31 -9.43 -2.96
CA PHE A 401 -19.85 -8.08 -2.80
C PHE A 401 -19.76 -7.27 -4.10
N MET A 402 -18.63 -7.32 -4.80
CA MET A 402 -18.48 -6.70 -6.12
C MET A 402 -19.48 -7.28 -7.12
N ARG A 403 -19.55 -8.62 -7.25
CA ARG A 403 -20.50 -9.31 -8.15
C ARG A 403 -21.95 -8.92 -7.88
N LYS A 404 -22.36 -8.86 -6.61
CA LYS A 404 -23.72 -8.45 -6.20
C LYS A 404 -24.07 -7.03 -6.67
N HIS A 405 -23.07 -6.18 -6.86
CA HIS A 405 -23.23 -4.77 -7.20
C HIS A 405 -22.72 -4.41 -8.60
N SER A 406 -22.31 -5.38 -9.41
CA SER A 406 -21.99 -5.18 -10.83
C SER A 406 -23.27 -4.84 -11.62
N GLY A 407 -23.13 -4.06 -12.69
CA GLY A 407 -24.23 -3.81 -13.64
C GLY A 407 -24.60 -5.09 -14.41
N SER A 408 -25.88 -5.22 -14.75
CA SER A 408 -26.44 -6.33 -15.54
C SER A 408 -25.83 -6.47 -16.93
#